data_AF-A0A949Z177-F1
#
_entry.id   AF-A0A949Z177-F1
#
_cell.length_a   1.000
_cell.length_b   1.000
_cell.length_c   1.000
_cell.angle_alpha   90.00
_cell.angle_beta   90.00
_cell.angle_gamma   90.00
#
_symmetry.space_group_name_H-M   'P 1'
#
loop_
_entity.id
_entity.type
_entity.pdbx_description
1 polymer ?
#
loop_
_entity_poly.entity_id
_entity_poly.type
_entity_poly.pdbx_seq_one_letter_code
_entity_poly.pdbx_strand_id
1 'polypeptide(L)'
;MIYRFDAALLFFNADYFKQRVRQAVAKTAQPVRRFIFDMEAISVIDITGLDALEEVRSELSAKGIGFVVARAKAELREHLVRAGSWERIGAENFHPSVRSAVQFALNE
;
A
#
# COMPACT_ATOMS: atom_id res chain seq x y z
N MET A 1 10.55 3.53 2.04
CA MET A 1 10.43 2.24 2.75
C MET A 1 9.69 1.27 1.84
N ILE A 2 10.16 0.03 1.72
CA ILE A 2 9.43 -1.05 1.04
C ILE A 2 8.81 -1.91 2.13
N TYR A 3 7.51 -2.17 2.04
CA TYR A 3 6.78 -2.95 3.03
C TYR A 3 5.97 -4.04 2.33
N ARG A 4 6.06 -5.26 2.85
CA ARG A 4 5.34 -6.43 2.37
C ARG A 4 4.52 -7.02 3.51
N PHE A 5 3.28 -7.36 3.22
CA PHE A 5 2.39 -8.04 4.15
C PHE A 5 2.11 -9.44 3.60
N ASP A 6 2.66 -10.47 4.24
CA ASP A 6 2.63 -11.86 3.78
C ASP A 6 1.30 -12.58 4.05
N ALA A 7 0.17 -11.96 3.72
CA ALA A 7 -1.16 -12.55 3.86
C ALA A 7 -2.18 -11.84 2.95
N ALA A 8 -3.33 -12.50 2.70
CA ALA A 8 -4.53 -11.80 2.22
C ALA A 8 -4.92 -10.69 3.20
N LEU A 9 -5.64 -9.67 2.73
CA LEU A 9 -6.09 -8.57 3.57
C LEU A 9 -7.62 -8.66 3.76
N LEU A 10 -8.02 -9.19 4.90
CA LEU A 10 -9.40 -9.57 5.21
C LEU A 10 -9.84 -8.95 6.55
N PHE A 11 -11.13 -8.98 6.84
CA PHE A 11 -11.68 -8.35 8.06
C PHE A 11 -10.94 -8.76 9.35
N PHE A 12 -10.57 -10.03 9.51
CA PHE A 12 -9.98 -10.53 10.76
C PHE A 12 -8.51 -10.11 10.96
N ASN A 13 -7.82 -9.67 9.91
CA ASN A 13 -6.43 -9.22 9.99
C ASN A 13 -6.23 -7.76 9.57
N ALA A 14 -7.30 -7.05 9.23
CA ALA A 14 -7.29 -5.65 8.84
C ALA A 14 -6.63 -4.75 9.92
N ASP A 15 -7.07 -4.86 11.18
CA ASP A 15 -6.49 -4.06 12.27
C ASP A 15 -5.01 -4.40 12.53
N TYR A 16 -4.67 -5.68 12.41
CA TYR A 16 -3.29 -6.13 12.52
C TYR A 16 -2.42 -5.51 11.42
N PHE A 17 -2.87 -5.54 10.16
CA PHE A 17 -2.18 -4.88 9.05
C PHE A 17 -1.92 -3.39 9.34
N LYS A 18 -2.95 -2.65 9.74
CA LYS A 18 -2.82 -1.22 10.08
C LYS A 18 -1.79 -0.99 11.18
N GLN A 19 -1.88 -1.75 12.27
CA GLN A 19 -0.94 -1.66 13.38
C GLN A 19 0.50 -1.92 12.93
N ARG A 20 0.72 -2.94 12.08
CA ARG A 20 2.06 -3.30 11.60
C ARG A 20 2.65 -2.25 10.69
N VAL A 21 1.85 -1.63 9.81
CA VAL A 21 2.31 -0.51 8.97
C VAL A 21 2.71 0.68 9.84
N ARG A 22 1.85 1.08 10.79
CA ARG A 22 2.15 2.18 11.72
C ARG A 22 3.43 1.94 12.51
N GLN A 23 3.61 0.74 13.03
CA GLN A 23 4.82 0.34 13.75
C GLN A 23 6.06 0.37 12.86
N ALA A 24 5.98 -0.11 11.62
CA ALA A 24 7.11 -0.11 10.69
C ALA A 24 7.58 1.32 10.36
N VAL A 25 6.64 2.21 10.07
CA VAL A 25 6.95 3.63 9.82
C VAL A 25 7.54 4.29 11.06
N ALA A 26 6.93 4.10 12.24
CA ALA A 26 7.39 4.74 13.48
C ALA A 26 8.77 4.25 13.96
N LYS A 27 9.14 3.00 13.67
CA LYS A 27 10.45 2.43 14.06
C LYS A 27 11.59 2.80 13.12
N THR A 28 11.30 3.44 11.99
CA THR A 28 12.34 3.81 11.03
C THR A 28 13.09 5.05 11.56
N ALA A 29 14.41 4.94 11.72
CA ALA A 29 15.23 6.01 12.26
C ALA A 29 15.33 7.24 11.33
N GLN A 30 15.16 7.03 10.02
CA GLN A 30 15.15 8.09 9.02
C GLN A 30 13.71 8.45 8.62
N PRO A 31 13.43 9.73 8.28
CA PRO A 31 12.11 10.13 7.79
C PRO A 31 11.70 9.33 6.54
N VAL A 32 10.54 8.69 6.60
CA VAL A 32 9.98 7.95 5.46
C VAL A 32 9.26 8.94 4.54
N ARG A 33 9.78 9.16 3.32
CA ARG A 33 9.13 10.02 2.31
C ARG A 33 8.16 9.28 1.38
N ARG A 34 8.43 8.00 1.14
CA ARG A 34 7.64 7.12 0.28
C ARG A 34 7.47 5.76 0.95
N PHE A 35 6.25 5.25 0.92
CA PHE A 35 5.86 3.92 1.35
C PHE A 35 5.49 3.10 0.12
N ILE A 36 6.34 2.13 -0.23
CA ILE A 36 6.09 1.21 -1.32
C ILE A 36 5.45 -0.04 -0.73
N PHE A 37 4.16 -0.25 -1.00
CA PHE A 37 3.44 -1.45 -0.63
C PHE A 37 3.62 -2.53 -1.69
N ASP A 38 4.35 -3.57 -1.33
CA ASP A 38 4.56 -4.73 -2.16
C ASP A 38 3.41 -5.73 -2.00
N MET A 39 2.53 -5.77 -3.00
CA MET A 39 1.29 -6.52 -2.97
C MET A 39 1.41 -7.94 -3.52
N GLU A 40 2.61 -8.44 -3.85
CA GLU A 40 2.79 -9.79 -4.41
C GLU A 40 2.11 -10.89 -3.58
N ALA A 41 2.21 -10.78 -2.25
CA ALA A 41 1.65 -11.75 -1.32
C ALA A 41 0.14 -11.55 -1.06
N ILE A 42 -0.44 -10.41 -1.46
CA ILE A 42 -1.89 -10.19 -1.35
C ILE A 42 -2.56 -11.05 -2.42
N SER A 43 -3.28 -12.08 -2.01
CA SER A 43 -4.07 -12.94 -2.91
C SER A 43 -5.51 -12.44 -3.04
N VAL A 44 -6.08 -11.94 -1.96
CA VAL A 44 -7.47 -11.47 -1.86
C VAL A 44 -7.51 -10.24 -0.94
N ILE A 45 -8.41 -9.32 -1.26
CA ILE A 45 -8.80 -8.20 -0.40
C ILE A 45 -10.33 -8.14 -0.32
N ASP A 46 -10.89 -8.17 0.89
CA ASP A 46 -12.32 -7.91 1.12
C ASP A 46 -12.58 -6.42 1.37
N ILE A 47 -13.85 -6.04 1.55
CA ILE A 47 -14.24 -4.63 1.72
C ILE A 47 -13.59 -4.04 2.99
N THR A 48 -13.55 -4.78 4.09
CA THR A 48 -12.94 -4.30 5.33
C THR A 48 -11.42 -4.17 5.21
N GLY A 49 -10.77 -5.10 4.52
CA GLY A 49 -9.34 -5.03 4.23
C GLY A 49 -8.99 -3.84 3.33
N LEU A 50 -9.85 -3.54 2.37
CA LEU A 50 -9.73 -2.38 1.50
C LEU A 50 -9.89 -1.06 2.26
N ASP A 51 -10.88 -0.98 3.15
CA ASP A 51 -11.05 0.17 4.05
C ASP A 51 -9.79 0.38 4.92
N ALA A 52 -9.21 -0.71 5.43
CA ALA A 52 -7.97 -0.64 6.20
C ALA A 52 -6.76 -0.18 5.37
N LEU A 53 -6.66 -0.59 4.10
CA LEU A 53 -5.65 -0.09 3.17
C LEU A 53 -5.80 1.42 2.94
N GLU A 54 -7.03 1.88 2.78
CA GLU A 54 -7.33 3.30 2.56
C GLU A 54 -7.10 4.16 3.80
N GLU A 55 -7.43 3.66 4.98
CA GLU A 55 -7.10 4.28 6.26
C GLU A 55 -5.58 4.48 6.38
N VAL A 56 -4.80 3.43 6.11
CA VAL A 56 -3.33 3.50 6.10
C VAL A 56 -2.83 4.50 5.06
N ARG A 57 -3.33 4.45 3.83
CA ARG A 57 -2.93 5.39 2.77
C ARG A 57 -3.20 6.83 3.18
N SER A 58 -4.39 7.10 3.73
CA SER A 58 -4.80 8.44 4.19
C SER A 58 -3.92 8.94 5.34
N GLU A 59 -3.65 8.09 6.33
CA GLU A 59 -2.77 8.42 7.45
C GLU A 59 -1.32 8.73 7.02
N LEU A 60 -0.80 7.96 6.07
CA LEU A 60 0.53 8.18 5.51
C LEU A 60 0.57 9.50 4.71
N SER A 61 -0.45 9.75 3.89
CA SER A 61 -0.60 10.99 3.13
C SER A 61 -0.67 12.21 4.05
N ALA A 62 -1.43 12.14 5.15
CA ALA A 62 -1.51 13.20 6.16
C ALA A 62 -0.16 13.51 6.84
N LYS A 63 0.78 12.57 6.80
CA LYS A 63 2.17 12.74 7.29
C LYS A 63 3.15 13.17 6.18
N GLY A 64 2.65 13.48 4.98
CA GLY A 64 3.47 13.80 3.82
C GLY A 64 4.21 12.60 3.21
N ILE A 65 3.76 11.38 3.51
CA ILE A 65 4.36 10.14 3.01
C ILE A 65 3.59 9.68 1.78
N GLY A 66 4.25 9.67 0.61
CA GLY A 66 3.63 9.19 -0.63
C GLY A 66 3.41 7.68 -0.59
N PHE A 67 2.29 7.21 -1.14
CA PHE A 67 1.91 5.80 -1.15
C PHE A 67 2.04 5.23 -2.55
N VAL A 68 2.89 4.22 -2.72
CA VAL A 68 3.22 3.59 -4.01
C VAL A 68 2.90 2.11 -3.92
N VAL A 69 2.34 1.54 -4.97
CA VAL A 69 1.99 0.11 -5.05
C VAL A 69 2.93 -0.61 -6.01
N ALA A 70 3.50 -1.73 -5.57
CA ALA A 70 4.29 -2.62 -6.41
C ALA A 70 3.62 -3.99 -6.51
N ARG A 71 3.67 -4.60 -7.70
CA ARG A 71 3.29 -6.01 -7.94
C ARG A 71 1.85 -6.36 -7.53
N ALA A 72 0.92 -5.41 -7.66
CA ALA A 72 -0.50 -5.72 -7.54
C ALA A 72 -0.92 -6.68 -8.67
N LYS A 73 -1.58 -7.79 -8.30
CA LYS A 73 -2.12 -8.75 -9.26
C LYS A 73 -3.25 -8.13 -10.08
N ALA A 74 -3.42 -8.58 -11.32
CA ALA A 74 -4.41 -8.03 -12.24
C ALA A 74 -5.84 -8.15 -11.69
N GLU A 75 -6.16 -9.26 -11.01
CA GLU A 75 -7.47 -9.50 -10.41
C GLU A 75 -7.77 -8.51 -9.27
N LEU A 76 -6.74 -8.12 -8.52
CA LEU A 76 -6.87 -7.11 -7.46
C LEU A 76 -7.04 -5.70 -8.02
N ARG A 77 -6.50 -5.42 -9.21
CA ARG A 77 -6.67 -4.12 -9.86
C ARG A 77 -8.14 -3.80 -10.09
N GLU A 78 -8.92 -4.76 -10.58
CA GLU A 78 -10.36 -4.54 -10.80
C GLU A 78 -11.09 -4.21 -9.49
N HIS A 79 -10.70 -4.85 -8.39
CA HIS A 79 -11.26 -4.58 -7.07
C HIS A 79 -10.93 -3.16 -6.61
N LEU A 80 -9.67 -2.73 -6.77
CA LEU A 80 -9.22 -1.38 -6.43
C LEU A 80 -9.89 -0.29 -7.28
N VAL A 81 -10.11 -0.55 -8.57
CA VAL A 81 -10.83 0.37 -9.47
C VAL A 81 -12.30 0.48 -9.06
N ARG A 82 -13.00 -0.64 -8.85
CA ARG A 82 -14.41 -0.63 -8.40
C ARG A 82 -14.60 0.08 -7.07
N ALA A 83 -13.58 0.07 -6.22
CA ALA A 83 -13.56 0.74 -4.93
C ALA A 83 -13.17 2.23 -4.96
N GLY A 84 -12.80 2.77 -6.13
CA GLY A 84 -12.24 4.12 -6.26
C GLY A 84 -10.87 4.30 -5.60
N SER A 85 -10.24 3.21 -5.15
CA SER A 85 -8.90 3.24 -4.54
C SER A 85 -7.82 3.52 -5.56
N TRP A 86 -8.01 3.02 -6.78
CA TRP A 86 -7.09 3.24 -7.89
C TRP A 86 -6.91 4.74 -8.18
N GLU A 87 -8.01 5.49 -8.28
CA GLU A 87 -8.02 6.92 -8.55
C GLU A 87 -7.46 7.72 -7.37
N ARG A 88 -7.75 7.30 -6.13
CA ARG A 88 -7.24 7.95 -4.91
C ARG A 88 -5.75 7.73 -4.67
N ILE A 89 -5.21 6.59 -5.10
CA ILE A 89 -3.77 6.31 -5.07
C ILE A 89 -3.08 7.03 -6.23
N GLY A 90 -3.73 7.21 -7.37
CA GLY A 90 -3.13 7.74 -8.59
C GLY A 90 -2.56 6.60 -9.43
N ALA A 91 -2.91 6.56 -10.72
CA ALA A 91 -2.55 5.46 -11.61
C ALA A 91 -1.03 5.34 -11.81
N GLU A 92 -0.32 6.47 -11.73
CA GLU A 92 1.14 6.58 -11.81
C GLU A 92 1.87 5.89 -10.66
N ASN A 93 1.21 5.72 -9.51
CA ASN A 93 1.78 5.09 -8.32
C ASN A 93 1.72 3.55 -8.35
N PHE A 94 1.18 2.95 -9.42
CA PHE A 94 1.11 1.49 -9.58
C PHE A 94 2.20 0.99 -10.51
N HIS A 95 3.03 0.07 -10.02
CA HIS A 95 4.16 -0.45 -10.77
C HIS A 95 4.21 -1.98 -10.82
N PRO A 96 4.66 -2.57 -11.95
CA PRO A 96 4.71 -4.02 -12.13
C PRO A 96 5.84 -4.70 -11.34
N SER A 97 6.80 -3.93 -10.81
CA SER A 97 7.90 -4.46 -10.00
C SER A 97 8.28 -3.50 -8.86
N VAL A 98 8.90 -4.05 -7.81
CA VAL A 98 9.48 -3.23 -6.73
C VAL A 98 10.59 -2.32 -7.29
N ARG A 99 11.38 -2.80 -8.27
CA ARG A 99 12.44 -2.00 -8.91
C ARG A 99 11.88 -0.73 -9.55
N SER A 100 10.84 -0.85 -10.37
CA SER A 100 10.20 0.31 -11.01
C SER A 100 9.55 1.25 -10.00
N ALA A 101 8.96 0.72 -8.92
CA ALA A 101 8.40 1.53 -7.84
C ALA A 101 9.48 2.32 -7.08
N VAL A 102 10.65 1.71 -6.84
CA VAL A 102 11.79 2.38 -6.22
C VAL A 102 12.35 3.46 -7.15
N GLN A 103 12.46 3.19 -8.45
CA GLN A 103 12.91 4.20 -9.41
C GLN A 103 11.98 5.41 -9.45
N PHE A 104 10.67 5.18 -9.49
CA PHE A 104 9.67 6.24 -9.39
C PHE A 104 9.82 7.04 -8.08
N ALA A 105 9.87 6.35 -6.94
CA ALA A 105 9.98 6.96 -5.61
C ALA A 105 11.27 7.77 -5.36
N LEU A 106 12.33 7.59 -6.16
CA LEU A 106 13.59 8.31 -6.04
C LEU A 106 13.69 9.53 -6.97
N ASN A 107 12.86 9.58 -8.03
CA ASN A 107 12.94 10.60 -9.07
C ASN A 107 11.94 11.77 -8.86
N GLU A 108 11.14 11.72 -7.79
CA GLU A 108 10.17 12.75 -7.39
C GLU A 108 10.44 13.33 -5.99
#